data_AF-T1EDU0-F1
#
_entry.id   AF-T1EDU0-F1
#
_cell.length_a   1.000
_cell.length_b   1.000
_cell.length_c   1.000
_cell.angle_alpha   90.00
_cell.angle_beta   90.00
_cell.angle_gamma   90.00
#
_symmetry.space_group_name_H-M   'P 1'
#
loop_
_entity.id
_entity.type
_entity.pdbx_description
1 polymer ?
#
loop_
_entity_poly.entity_id
_entity_poly.type
_entity_poly.pdbx_seq_one_letter_code
_entity_poly.pdbx_strand_id
1 'polypeptide(L)'
;MIHINTPHREDAYWILPSKYYTYPLSLYKGALRYTASYYSSYPFHYGKPDVILRVEDTSQFLYYTYPDNTFPVDTPKEFVIPLYEAGWVDAQNNPVSRDTFMGVLKSLQSIWVRAKFSTGVDVEDRLSAVSVEYSVRDYEVELGQNGYPILEKCHCLPGYQGQWCEDCQPGYRKTVDDMHYVHCEQLDNIQCDPRTGHCQGCPHNTVGRNCECPHGFYMDRANNCEPCLCPVDASIDGREKVSCSLSSVGTLVCHNCPVGSTGSRCERCLFDYEGDPSIFGGRCVPTSDVPRPPVIETSDGDQKIDDKSFGDTM
;
A
#
# COMPACT_ATOMS: atom_id res chain seq x y z
N MET A 1 -35.76 4.23 -15.63
CA MET A 1 -35.28 4.59 -16.98
C MET A 1 -34.76 6.01 -16.88
N ILE A 2 -33.55 6.27 -17.38
CA ILE A 2 -32.97 7.62 -17.34
C ILE A 2 -32.82 8.11 -18.78
N HIS A 3 -33.22 9.36 -19.04
CA HIS A 3 -33.21 9.99 -20.36
C HIS A 3 -32.24 11.17 -20.36
N ILE A 4 -31.48 11.36 -21.44
CA ILE A 4 -30.72 12.59 -21.69
C ILE A 4 -31.13 13.12 -23.06
N ASN A 5 -31.40 14.42 -23.13
CA ASN A 5 -31.55 15.16 -24.38
C ASN A 5 -30.28 16.00 -24.58
N THR A 6 -29.30 15.50 -25.33
CA THR A 6 -28.00 16.19 -25.50
C THR A 6 -27.98 17.11 -26.73
N PRO A 7 -27.36 18.30 -26.65
CA PRO A 7 -27.08 19.13 -27.81
C PRO A 7 -26.12 18.43 -28.81
N HIS A 8 -26.19 18.88 -30.07
CA HIS A 8 -25.88 18.11 -31.27
C HIS A 8 -24.44 17.61 -31.51
N ARG A 9 -23.44 17.81 -30.64
CA ARG A 9 -22.04 17.48 -31.00
C ARG A 9 -21.12 16.88 -29.94
N GLU A 10 -21.53 16.81 -28.68
CA GLU A 10 -20.65 16.30 -27.62
C GLU A 10 -20.91 14.81 -27.33
N ASP A 11 -19.83 14.09 -27.03
CA ASP A 11 -19.90 12.72 -26.52
C ASP A 11 -20.44 12.76 -25.09
N ALA A 12 -21.37 11.87 -24.76
CA ALA A 12 -22.00 11.81 -23.45
C ALA A 12 -21.91 10.41 -22.86
N TYR A 13 -21.75 10.35 -21.53
CA TYR A 13 -21.67 9.11 -20.76
C TYR A 13 -22.50 9.21 -19.49
N TRP A 14 -23.15 8.11 -19.14
CA TRP A 14 -23.77 7.87 -17.85
C TRP A 14 -22.70 7.48 -16.85
N ILE A 15 -22.55 8.28 -15.79
CA ILE A 15 -21.75 7.87 -14.63
C ILE A 15 -22.63 6.95 -13.78
N LEU A 16 -22.21 5.69 -13.64
CA LEU A 16 -22.95 4.76 -12.80
C LEU A 16 -22.88 5.20 -11.33
N PRO A 17 -23.95 5.04 -10.55
CA PRO A 17 -23.89 5.22 -9.10
C PRO A 17 -22.90 4.26 -8.44
N SER A 18 -22.23 4.70 -7.38
CA SER A 18 -21.21 3.92 -6.64
C SER A 18 -21.68 2.57 -6.11
N LYS A 19 -23.00 2.35 -5.95
CA LYS A 19 -23.57 1.05 -5.57
C LYS A 19 -23.20 -0.10 -6.53
N TYR A 20 -22.89 0.20 -7.79
CA TYR A 20 -22.51 -0.80 -8.79
C TYR A 20 -21.03 -1.17 -8.74
N TYR A 21 -20.22 -0.41 -8.02
CA TYR A 21 -18.77 -0.63 -7.89
C TYR A 21 -18.29 -0.32 -6.47
N THR A 22 -19.12 -0.61 -5.47
CA THR A 22 -18.77 -0.42 -4.04
C THR A 22 -17.59 -1.31 -3.64
N TYR A 23 -17.46 -2.46 -4.31
CA TYR A 23 -16.34 -3.40 -4.14
C TYR A 23 -15.65 -3.62 -5.48
N PRO A 24 -14.81 -2.68 -5.95
CA PRO A 24 -14.23 -2.73 -7.28
C PRO A 24 -13.46 -4.01 -7.60
N LEU A 25 -12.74 -4.57 -6.62
CA LEU A 25 -11.97 -5.80 -6.81
C LEU A 25 -12.87 -7.02 -7.04
N SER A 26 -14.06 -7.04 -6.44
CA SER A 26 -15.04 -8.12 -6.61
C SER A 26 -15.60 -8.21 -8.04
N LEU A 27 -15.44 -7.14 -8.82
CA LEU A 27 -15.85 -7.08 -10.23
C LEU A 27 -14.96 -7.94 -11.12
N TYR A 28 -13.71 -8.23 -10.71
CA TYR A 28 -12.76 -8.95 -11.56
C TYR A 28 -13.29 -10.34 -11.94
N LYS A 29 -13.26 -10.67 -13.24
CA LYS A 29 -13.87 -11.86 -13.87
C LYS A 29 -15.40 -11.94 -13.80
N GLY A 30 -16.04 -10.87 -13.37
CA GLY A 30 -17.47 -10.67 -13.47
C GLY A 30 -17.90 -10.10 -14.82
N ALA A 31 -19.09 -9.51 -14.87
CA ALA A 31 -19.60 -8.81 -16.04
C ALA A 31 -20.51 -7.63 -15.67
N LEU A 32 -20.39 -6.51 -16.39
CA LEU A 32 -21.34 -5.41 -16.35
C LEU A 32 -22.40 -5.64 -17.42
N ARG A 33 -23.66 -5.68 -17.02
CA ARG A 33 -24.81 -5.87 -17.91
C ARG A 33 -25.67 -4.61 -17.93
N TYR A 34 -26.07 -4.17 -19.11
CA TYR A 34 -27.04 -3.08 -19.25
C TYR A 34 -27.81 -3.21 -20.55
N THR A 35 -28.98 -2.58 -20.59
CA THR A 35 -29.78 -2.46 -21.81
C THR A 35 -29.81 -1.01 -22.25
N ALA A 36 -29.37 -0.75 -23.49
CA ALA A 36 -29.47 0.56 -24.11
C ALA A 36 -30.40 0.52 -25.32
N SER A 37 -31.05 1.64 -25.60
CA SER A 37 -31.78 1.91 -26.86
C SER A 37 -31.62 3.38 -27.20
N TYR A 38 -31.65 3.72 -28.48
CA TYR A 38 -31.67 5.11 -28.91
C TYR A 38 -32.67 5.33 -30.05
N TYR A 39 -33.26 6.51 -30.12
CA TYR A 39 -34.02 6.97 -31.27
C TYR A 39 -33.21 8.04 -32.02
N SER A 40 -33.23 8.02 -33.35
CA SER A 40 -32.78 9.15 -34.17
C SER A 40 -33.44 9.12 -35.54
N SER A 41 -33.82 10.30 -36.03
CA SER A 41 -34.37 10.49 -37.37
C SER A 41 -33.35 10.22 -38.49
N TYR A 42 -32.06 10.34 -38.20
CA TYR A 42 -30.95 10.12 -39.15
C TYR A 42 -29.78 9.45 -38.44
N PRO A 43 -29.80 8.11 -38.26
CA PRO A 43 -28.79 7.42 -37.50
C PRO A 43 -27.44 7.45 -38.22
N PHE A 44 -26.46 8.10 -37.60
CA PHE A 44 -25.05 7.99 -37.96
C PHE A 44 -24.26 7.43 -36.79
N HIS A 45 -23.63 6.27 -36.99
CA HIS A 45 -22.82 5.61 -35.97
C HIS A 45 -21.35 5.97 -36.12
N TYR A 46 -20.66 6.06 -35.00
CA TYR A 46 -19.24 6.35 -34.94
C TYR A 46 -18.62 5.60 -33.77
N GLY A 47 -17.37 5.13 -33.97
CA GLY A 47 -16.66 4.32 -33.00
C GLY A 47 -16.25 5.15 -31.79
N LYS A 48 -16.85 4.84 -30.63
CA LYS A 48 -16.49 5.42 -29.33
C LYS A 48 -16.51 4.32 -28.27
N PRO A 49 -15.75 4.50 -27.18
CA PRO A 49 -15.84 3.64 -26.02
C PRO A 49 -17.28 3.41 -25.56
N ASP A 50 -17.63 2.16 -25.29
CA ASP A 50 -18.94 1.83 -24.72
C ASP A 50 -18.92 1.87 -23.20
N VAL A 51 -17.81 1.42 -22.60
CA VAL A 51 -17.57 1.52 -21.16
C VAL A 51 -16.16 2.05 -20.89
N ILE A 52 -16.05 2.95 -19.91
CA ILE A 52 -14.77 3.50 -19.44
C ILE A 52 -14.67 3.30 -17.93
N LEU A 53 -13.54 2.75 -17.48
CA LEU A 53 -13.15 2.67 -16.08
C LEU A 53 -12.16 3.78 -15.78
N ARG A 54 -12.48 4.64 -14.80
CA ARG A 54 -11.64 5.78 -14.43
C ARG A 54 -11.09 5.66 -13.02
N VAL A 55 -9.85 6.10 -12.87
CA VAL A 55 -9.16 6.32 -11.60
C VAL A 55 -9.12 7.83 -11.32
N GLU A 56 -9.25 8.24 -10.06
CA GLU A 56 -9.17 9.65 -9.65
C GLU A 56 -7.78 10.23 -9.91
N ASP A 57 -7.71 11.55 -10.15
CA ASP A 57 -6.47 12.35 -10.22
C ASP A 57 -5.38 11.88 -11.18
N THR A 58 -5.72 11.04 -12.15
CA THR A 58 -4.80 10.57 -13.19
C THR A 58 -5.44 10.66 -14.57
N SER A 59 -4.59 10.77 -15.60
CA SER A 59 -5.00 10.61 -17.00
C SER A 59 -5.21 9.14 -17.39
N GLN A 60 -5.11 8.22 -16.44
CA GLN A 60 -5.23 6.78 -16.65
C GLN A 60 -6.70 6.37 -16.67
N PHE A 61 -7.11 5.71 -17.76
CA PHE A 61 -8.40 5.05 -17.88
C PHE A 61 -8.26 3.83 -18.77
N LEU A 62 -9.15 2.87 -18.56
CA LEU A 62 -9.33 1.74 -19.46
C LEU A 62 -10.67 1.89 -20.15
N TYR A 63 -10.76 1.46 -21.40
CA TYR A 63 -12.04 1.40 -22.08
C TYR A 63 -12.26 0.11 -22.84
N TYR A 64 -13.53 -0.19 -23.05
CA TYR A 64 -14.02 -1.32 -23.79
C TYR A 64 -14.94 -0.82 -24.91
N THR A 65 -14.73 -1.35 -26.11
CA THR A 65 -15.59 -1.14 -27.27
C THR A 65 -16.25 -2.47 -27.60
N TYR A 66 -17.58 -2.48 -27.62
CA TYR A 66 -18.34 -3.68 -27.91
C TYR A 66 -18.08 -4.13 -29.35
N PRO A 67 -17.73 -5.40 -29.59
CA PRO A 67 -17.36 -5.86 -30.93
C PRO A 67 -18.48 -5.70 -31.96
N ASP A 68 -19.73 -5.82 -31.52
CA ASP A 68 -20.90 -5.72 -32.39
C ASP A 68 -21.48 -4.30 -32.42
N ASN A 69 -21.14 -3.59 -33.49
CA ASN A 69 -21.59 -2.23 -33.76
C ASN A 69 -22.97 -2.17 -34.46
N THR A 70 -23.68 -3.31 -34.60
CA THR A 70 -25.05 -3.31 -35.11
C THR A 70 -26.00 -2.91 -33.99
N PHE A 71 -26.41 -1.65 -33.97
CA PHE A 71 -27.35 -1.15 -32.98
C PHE A 71 -28.58 -0.56 -33.66
N PRO A 72 -29.68 -1.33 -33.79
CA PRO A 72 -30.87 -0.87 -34.48
C PRO A 72 -31.56 0.28 -33.74
N VAL A 73 -32.07 1.24 -34.51
CA VAL A 73 -32.85 2.37 -33.98
C VAL A 73 -34.09 1.86 -33.24
N ASP A 74 -34.37 2.50 -32.10
CA ASP A 74 -35.51 2.26 -31.20
C ASP A 74 -35.70 0.81 -30.75
N THR A 75 -34.61 0.03 -30.77
CA THR A 75 -34.61 -1.36 -30.35
C THR A 75 -33.70 -1.55 -29.15
N PRO A 76 -34.22 -2.00 -27.99
CA PRO A 76 -33.39 -2.32 -26.84
C PRO A 76 -32.39 -3.43 -27.14
N LYS A 77 -31.11 -3.16 -26.87
CA LYS A 77 -30.01 -4.11 -27.00
C LYS A 77 -29.35 -4.33 -25.64
N GLU A 78 -29.16 -5.59 -25.27
CA GLU A 78 -28.38 -5.97 -24.09
C GLU A 78 -26.89 -5.94 -24.43
N PHE A 79 -26.11 -5.35 -23.54
CA PHE A 79 -24.66 -5.34 -23.56
C PHE A 79 -24.14 -6.12 -22.36
N VAL A 80 -23.19 -7.02 -22.60
CA VAL A 80 -22.51 -7.80 -21.58
C VAL A 80 -21.01 -7.50 -21.69
N ILE A 81 -20.52 -6.69 -20.76
CA ILE A 81 -19.13 -6.21 -20.77
C ILE A 81 -18.32 -7.07 -19.79
N PRO A 82 -17.35 -7.86 -20.28
CA PRO A 82 -16.49 -8.65 -19.41
C PRO A 82 -15.65 -7.74 -18.52
N LEU A 83 -15.57 -8.02 -17.22
CA LEU A 83 -14.76 -7.24 -16.27
C LEU A 83 -13.44 -7.96 -15.96
N TYR A 84 -12.65 -8.24 -17.00
CA TYR A 84 -11.29 -8.76 -16.94
C TYR A 84 -10.51 -8.28 -18.17
N GLU A 85 -9.20 -8.49 -18.22
CA GLU A 85 -8.29 -7.80 -19.14
C GLU A 85 -8.59 -7.99 -20.65
N ALA A 86 -9.29 -9.06 -21.04
CA ALA A 86 -9.52 -9.34 -22.46
C ALA A 86 -10.47 -8.33 -23.11
N GLY A 87 -10.01 -7.71 -24.21
CA GLY A 87 -10.78 -6.73 -24.99
C GLY A 87 -10.76 -5.31 -24.41
N TRP A 88 -10.18 -5.12 -23.23
CA TRP A 88 -9.92 -3.79 -22.67
C TRP A 88 -8.62 -3.22 -23.21
N VAL A 89 -8.64 -1.91 -23.45
CA VAL A 89 -7.47 -1.16 -23.89
C VAL A 89 -7.24 0.06 -22.99
N ASP A 90 -5.99 0.51 -22.93
CA ASP A 90 -5.60 1.75 -22.26
C ASP A 90 -5.88 2.99 -23.12
N ALA A 91 -5.58 4.18 -22.58
CA ALA A 91 -5.73 5.46 -23.26
C ALA A 91 -4.93 5.57 -24.58
N GLN A 92 -3.95 4.70 -24.81
CA GLN A 92 -3.10 4.64 -26.01
C GLN A 92 -3.54 3.55 -26.99
N ASN A 93 -4.69 2.89 -26.77
CA ASN A 93 -5.19 1.74 -27.52
C ASN A 93 -4.37 0.44 -27.36
N ASN A 94 -3.54 0.31 -26.33
CA ASN A 94 -2.80 -0.93 -26.10
C ASN A 94 -3.67 -1.95 -25.33
N PRO A 95 -3.57 -3.25 -25.63
CA PRO A 95 -4.18 -4.29 -24.81
C PRO A 95 -3.70 -4.22 -23.36
N VAL A 96 -4.64 -4.41 -22.43
CA VAL A 96 -4.37 -4.32 -21.00
C VAL A 96 -3.87 -5.67 -20.45
N SER A 97 -2.87 -5.63 -19.56
CA SER A 97 -2.45 -6.82 -18.80
C SER A 97 -3.32 -7.03 -17.55
N ARG A 98 -3.30 -8.24 -16.98
CA ARG A 98 -3.99 -8.52 -15.71
C ARG A 98 -3.61 -7.52 -14.62
N ASP A 99 -2.32 -7.24 -14.44
CA ASP A 99 -1.84 -6.37 -13.37
C ASP A 99 -2.33 -4.93 -13.54
N THR A 100 -2.33 -4.42 -14.78
CA THR A 100 -2.87 -3.08 -15.09
C THR A 100 -4.38 -3.02 -14.84
N PHE A 101 -5.13 -4.04 -15.26
CA PHE A 101 -6.57 -4.10 -15.03
C PHE A 101 -6.90 -4.12 -13.53
N MET A 102 -6.20 -4.97 -12.77
CA MET A 102 -6.34 -5.08 -11.32
C MET A 102 -5.92 -3.78 -10.61
N GLY A 103 -4.86 -3.11 -11.07
CA GLY A 103 -4.44 -1.81 -10.56
C GLY A 103 -5.52 -0.74 -10.71
N VAL A 104 -6.20 -0.72 -11.86
CA VAL A 104 -7.32 0.21 -12.11
C VAL A 104 -8.53 -0.13 -11.25
N LEU A 105 -8.86 -1.42 -11.06
CA LEU A 105 -9.93 -1.82 -10.15
C LEU A 105 -9.62 -1.40 -8.70
N LYS A 106 -8.37 -1.55 -8.24
CA LYS A 106 -7.96 -1.20 -6.87
C LYS A 106 -8.25 0.27 -6.52
N SER A 107 -8.13 1.16 -7.50
CA SER A 107 -8.36 2.60 -7.34
C SER A 107 -9.53 3.11 -8.20
N LEU A 108 -10.51 2.25 -8.48
CA LEU A 108 -11.64 2.58 -9.35
C LEU A 108 -12.52 3.65 -8.70
N GLN A 109 -12.69 4.78 -9.39
CA GLN A 109 -13.51 5.89 -8.91
C GLN A 109 -14.89 5.92 -9.57
N SER A 110 -14.94 5.63 -10.87
CA SER A 110 -16.20 5.65 -11.61
C SER A 110 -16.20 4.74 -12.83
N ILE A 111 -17.40 4.23 -13.13
CA ILE A 111 -17.70 3.48 -14.35
C ILE A 111 -18.61 4.34 -15.22
N TRP A 112 -18.17 4.62 -16.44
CA TRP A 112 -18.89 5.46 -17.39
C TRP A 112 -19.43 4.57 -18.50
N VAL A 113 -20.73 4.64 -18.76
CA VAL A 113 -21.40 3.89 -19.84
C VAL A 113 -21.83 4.88 -20.92
N ARG A 114 -21.53 4.59 -22.18
CA ARG A 114 -21.88 5.45 -23.31
C ARG A 114 -23.36 5.82 -23.28
N ALA A 115 -23.62 7.13 -23.30
CA ALA A 115 -24.97 7.65 -23.34
C ALA A 115 -25.42 7.86 -24.78
N LYS A 116 -24.53 8.23 -25.69
CA LYS A 116 -24.89 8.64 -27.05
C LYS A 116 -24.35 7.71 -28.12
N PHE A 117 -25.24 7.03 -28.84
CA PHE A 117 -24.86 6.05 -29.87
C PHE A 117 -24.93 6.59 -31.30
N SER A 118 -25.55 7.76 -31.48
CA SER A 118 -25.65 8.41 -32.79
C SER A 118 -25.41 9.93 -32.75
N THR A 119 -24.81 10.48 -33.81
CA THR A 119 -24.70 11.94 -34.01
C THR A 119 -25.83 12.54 -34.86
N GLY A 120 -26.94 11.80 -35.01
CA GLY A 120 -28.08 12.22 -35.81
C GLY A 120 -28.85 13.42 -35.25
N VAL A 121 -30.04 13.66 -35.82
CA VAL A 121 -31.00 14.66 -35.35
C VAL A 121 -32.10 13.99 -34.52
N ASP A 122 -32.65 14.73 -33.56
CA ASP A 122 -33.68 14.29 -32.61
C ASP A 122 -33.28 13.00 -31.89
N VAL A 123 -32.16 13.05 -31.17
CA VAL A 123 -31.61 11.86 -30.49
C VAL A 123 -32.20 11.73 -29.10
N GLU A 124 -32.84 10.60 -28.83
CA GLU A 124 -33.25 10.20 -27.48
C GLU A 124 -32.52 8.91 -27.11
N ASP A 125 -31.58 8.99 -26.16
CA ASP A 125 -30.87 7.82 -25.66
C ASP A 125 -31.44 7.36 -24.30
N ARG A 126 -31.57 6.05 -24.13
CA ARG A 126 -32.15 5.43 -22.92
C ARG A 126 -31.22 4.36 -22.38
N LEU A 127 -31.01 4.38 -21.06
CA LEU A 127 -30.30 3.34 -20.31
C LEU A 127 -31.22 2.69 -19.28
N SER A 128 -31.18 1.36 -19.21
CA SER A 128 -31.99 0.56 -18.29
C SER A 128 -31.31 -0.76 -17.93
N ALA A 129 -31.91 -1.50 -16.98
CA ALA A 129 -31.48 -2.84 -16.55
C ALA A 129 -29.99 -2.96 -16.19
N VAL A 130 -29.39 -1.90 -15.64
CA VAL A 130 -27.98 -1.92 -15.21
C VAL A 130 -27.82 -2.90 -14.05
N SER A 131 -26.94 -3.87 -14.21
CA SER A 131 -26.60 -4.87 -13.20
C SER A 131 -25.14 -5.30 -13.35
N VAL A 132 -24.60 -5.84 -12.27
CA VAL A 132 -23.20 -6.27 -12.19
C VAL A 132 -23.18 -7.69 -11.64
N GLU A 133 -22.57 -8.60 -12.40
CA GLU A 133 -22.26 -9.97 -11.98
C GLU A 133 -20.88 -9.95 -11.34
N TYR A 134 -20.79 -10.38 -10.08
CA TYR A 134 -19.51 -10.58 -9.39
C TYR A 134 -19.01 -12.01 -9.67
N SER A 135 -17.70 -12.22 -9.67
CA SER A 135 -17.09 -13.52 -10.04
C SER A 135 -17.30 -14.67 -9.06
N VAL A 136 -18.08 -14.46 -7.99
CA VAL A 136 -18.43 -15.51 -7.03
C VAL A 136 -19.55 -16.36 -7.61
N ARG A 137 -19.19 -17.36 -8.41
CA ARG A 137 -20.10 -18.42 -8.88
C ARG A 137 -20.23 -19.50 -7.82
N ASP A 138 -21.44 -19.70 -7.29
CA ASP A 138 -22.02 -20.97 -6.85
C ASP A 138 -21.14 -22.00 -6.08
N TYR A 139 -20.23 -21.56 -5.21
CA TYR A 139 -19.67 -22.42 -4.17
C TYR A 139 -20.00 -21.81 -2.82
N GLU A 140 -20.38 -22.68 -1.87
CA GLU A 140 -20.67 -22.39 -0.47
C GLU A 140 -19.87 -21.16 -0.01
N VAL A 141 -20.56 -20.03 0.04
CA VAL A 141 -19.93 -18.76 0.38
C VAL A 141 -19.58 -18.85 1.85
N GLU A 142 -18.31 -19.13 2.16
CA GLU A 142 -17.76 -18.77 3.47
C GLU A 142 -17.91 -17.24 3.55
N LEU A 143 -18.95 -16.80 4.24
CA LEU A 143 -19.15 -15.41 4.58
C LEU A 143 -18.01 -15.03 5.52
N GLY A 144 -17.20 -14.04 5.16
CA GLY A 144 -16.27 -13.44 6.12
C GLY A 144 -17.01 -12.91 7.34
N GLN A 145 -16.30 -12.51 8.40
CA GLN A 145 -16.92 -12.01 9.65
C GLN A 145 -17.93 -10.87 9.45
N ASN A 146 -17.89 -10.20 8.29
CA ASN A 146 -18.74 -9.07 7.93
C ASN A 146 -19.94 -9.47 7.04
N GLY A 147 -20.15 -10.76 6.76
CA GLY A 147 -21.24 -11.23 5.91
C GLY A 147 -20.98 -11.10 4.40
N TYR A 148 -19.71 -11.01 3.98
CA TYR A 148 -19.35 -10.81 2.57
C TYR A 148 -18.68 -12.05 1.96
N PRO A 149 -18.84 -12.27 0.63
CA PRO A 149 -18.23 -13.41 -0.06
C PRO A 149 -16.71 -13.32 -0.11
N ILE A 150 -16.03 -14.40 0.26
CA ILE A 150 -14.57 -14.53 0.13
C ILE A 150 -14.25 -14.88 -1.34
N LEU A 151 -13.72 -13.90 -2.10
CA LEU A 151 -13.39 -14.08 -3.53
C LEU A 151 -12.17 -14.98 -3.77
N GLU A 152 -11.15 -14.88 -2.92
CA GLU A 152 -9.91 -15.66 -3.01
C GLU A 152 -9.45 -15.94 -1.57
N LYS A 153 -9.23 -17.21 -1.23
CA LYS A 153 -8.64 -17.63 0.04
C LYS A 153 -7.15 -17.83 -0.21
N CYS A 154 -6.32 -16.93 0.30
CA CYS A 154 -4.87 -17.07 0.19
C CYS A 154 -4.43 -18.38 0.87
N HIS A 155 -3.58 -19.17 0.21
CA HIS A 155 -2.84 -20.24 0.89
C HIS A 155 -1.71 -19.62 1.68
N CYS A 156 -1.96 -19.36 2.96
CA CYS A 156 -0.99 -18.74 3.83
C CYS A 156 0.20 -19.64 4.08
N LEU A 157 1.39 -19.03 4.12
CA LEU A 157 2.59 -19.70 4.60
C LEU A 157 2.40 -20.17 6.05
N PRO A 158 3.17 -21.18 6.52
CA PRO A 158 3.12 -21.61 7.90
C PRO A 158 3.28 -20.43 8.86
N GLY A 159 2.37 -20.33 9.83
CA GLY A 159 2.37 -19.23 10.80
C GLY A 159 1.53 -18.02 10.44
N TYR A 160 1.02 -17.92 9.21
CA TYR A 160 0.15 -16.83 8.78
C TYR A 160 -1.31 -17.32 8.64
N GLN A 161 -2.26 -16.42 8.90
CA GLN A 161 -3.70 -16.65 8.80
C GLN A 161 -4.43 -15.35 8.44
N GLY A 162 -5.74 -15.45 8.24
CA GLY A 162 -6.57 -14.37 7.73
C GLY A 162 -6.88 -14.56 6.26
N GLN A 163 -7.85 -13.79 5.75
CA GLN A 163 -8.28 -13.91 4.35
C GLN A 163 -7.16 -13.50 3.38
N TRP A 164 -6.27 -12.63 3.84
CA TRP A 164 -5.16 -12.02 3.11
C TRP A 164 -3.79 -12.40 3.71
N CYS A 165 -3.75 -13.39 4.62
CA CYS A 165 -2.56 -13.77 5.38
C CYS A 165 -1.95 -12.62 6.19
N GLU A 166 -2.81 -11.71 6.65
CA GLU A 166 -2.47 -10.47 7.34
C GLU A 166 -2.17 -10.66 8.84
N ASP A 167 -2.60 -11.79 9.39
CA ASP A 167 -2.53 -12.12 10.81
C ASP A 167 -1.60 -13.32 11.06
N CYS A 168 -1.08 -13.44 12.28
CA CYS A 168 -0.30 -14.59 12.69
C CYS A 168 -1.20 -15.65 13.35
N GLN A 169 -0.92 -16.92 13.09
CA GLN A 169 -1.59 -18.05 13.73
C GLN A 169 -1.33 -18.06 15.25
N PRO A 170 -2.22 -18.65 16.06
CA PRO A 170 -1.92 -18.89 17.46
C PRO A 170 -0.60 -19.65 17.62
N GLY A 171 0.28 -19.16 18.49
CA GLY A 171 1.64 -19.69 18.63
C GLY A 171 2.68 -19.03 17.71
N TYR A 172 2.31 -17.99 16.96
CA TYR A 172 3.24 -17.16 16.18
C TYR A 172 3.15 -15.70 16.63
N ARG A 173 4.29 -14.99 16.66
CA ARG A 173 4.36 -13.55 16.93
C ARG A 173 4.55 -12.73 15.66
N LYS A 174 3.94 -11.55 15.63
CA LYS A 174 4.12 -10.56 14.57
C LYS A 174 5.42 -9.78 14.82
N THR A 175 6.42 -9.97 13.97
CA THR A 175 7.65 -9.16 13.93
C THR A 175 7.64 -8.25 12.70
N VAL A 176 8.41 -7.18 12.75
CA VAL A 176 8.56 -6.22 11.64
C VAL A 176 10.06 -6.11 11.39
N ASP A 177 10.48 -6.34 10.13
CA ASP A 177 11.88 -6.18 9.75
C ASP A 177 12.23 -4.71 9.48
N ASP A 178 13.51 -4.43 9.21
CA ASP A 178 14.01 -3.08 8.91
C ASP A 178 13.35 -2.46 7.66
N MET A 179 12.78 -3.28 6.77
CA MET A 179 12.07 -2.86 5.56
C MET A 179 10.55 -2.74 5.78
N HIS A 180 10.09 -2.82 7.03
CA HIS A 180 8.69 -2.73 7.44
C HIS A 180 7.80 -3.88 6.91
N TYR A 181 8.39 -5.04 6.57
CA TYR A 181 7.61 -6.24 6.26
C TYR A 181 7.24 -7.00 7.52
N VAL A 182 5.97 -7.37 7.59
CA VAL A 182 5.39 -8.17 8.67
C VAL A 182 5.80 -9.63 8.52
N HIS A 183 6.38 -10.19 9.58
CA HIS A 183 6.74 -11.61 9.66
C HIS A 183 6.00 -12.30 10.83
N CYS A 184 5.64 -13.56 10.65
CA CYS A 184 5.08 -14.41 11.70
C CYS A 184 6.13 -15.43 12.16
N GLU A 185 6.71 -15.21 13.33
CA GLU A 185 7.73 -16.09 13.92
C GLU A 185 7.12 -17.05 14.92
N GLN A 186 7.45 -18.34 14.83
CA GLN A 186 6.94 -19.35 15.74
C GLN A 186 7.47 -19.11 17.16
N LEU A 187 6.57 -19.14 18.13
CA LEU A 187 6.88 -19.11 19.55
C LEU A 187 6.78 -20.54 20.11
N ASP A 188 7.84 -21.02 20.72
CA ASP A 188 7.81 -22.31 21.40
C ASP A 188 6.99 -22.21 22.70
N ASN A 189 5.87 -22.93 22.76
CA ASN A 189 5.04 -23.12 23.95
C ASN A 189 4.34 -21.86 24.54
N ILE A 190 4.09 -20.81 23.75
CA ILE A 190 3.39 -19.60 24.22
C ILE A 190 2.07 -19.40 23.46
N GLN A 191 0.99 -19.11 24.18
CA GLN A 191 -0.26 -18.61 23.60
C GLN A 191 -0.25 -17.08 23.59
N CYS A 192 -0.23 -16.51 22.39
CA CYS A 192 -0.43 -15.07 22.18
C CYS A 192 -1.76 -14.82 21.49
N ASP A 193 -2.42 -13.74 21.88
CA ASP A 193 -3.59 -13.23 21.18
C ASP A 193 -3.17 -12.79 19.77
N PRO A 194 -3.70 -13.39 18.70
CA PRO A 194 -3.27 -13.12 17.33
C PRO A 194 -3.64 -11.70 16.86
N ARG A 195 -4.65 -11.07 17.47
CA ARG A 195 -5.14 -9.74 17.10
C ARG A 195 -4.43 -8.62 17.87
N THR A 196 -4.17 -8.86 19.15
CA THR A 196 -3.48 -7.87 19.99
C THR A 196 -1.99 -8.11 20.06
N GLY A 197 -1.47 -9.27 19.68
CA GLY A 197 -0.08 -9.66 19.89
C GLY A 197 0.28 -9.88 21.36
N HIS A 198 -0.70 -9.81 22.29
CA HIS A 198 -0.43 -9.96 23.72
C HIS A 198 -0.20 -11.43 24.09
N CYS A 199 1.00 -11.72 24.57
CA CYS A 199 1.41 -13.05 24.97
C CYS A 199 1.22 -13.30 26.47
N GLN A 200 0.66 -14.46 26.84
CA GLN A 200 0.57 -14.89 28.24
C GLN A 200 1.66 -15.92 28.57
N GLY A 201 2.37 -15.73 29.68
CA GLY A 201 3.38 -16.69 30.15
C GLY A 201 4.71 -16.62 29.38
N CYS A 202 5.27 -15.42 29.25
CA CYS A 202 6.54 -15.18 28.58
C CYS A 202 7.71 -16.01 29.18
N PRO A 203 8.43 -16.83 28.38
CA PRO A 203 9.55 -17.66 28.83
C PRO A 203 10.85 -16.86 28.88
N HIS A 204 11.93 -17.48 29.39
CA HIS A 204 13.28 -16.90 29.37
C HIS A 204 13.40 -15.48 29.97
N ASN A 205 12.56 -15.15 30.97
CA ASN A 205 12.47 -13.83 31.62
C ASN A 205 12.15 -12.66 30.67
N THR A 206 11.52 -12.95 29.54
CA THR A 206 10.94 -11.91 28.67
C THR A 206 9.71 -11.28 29.34
N VAL A 207 9.44 -10.01 29.01
CA VAL A 207 8.37 -9.20 29.58
C VAL A 207 7.66 -8.41 28.49
N GLY A 208 6.56 -7.75 28.84
CA GLY A 208 5.85 -6.87 27.92
C GLY A 208 4.87 -7.60 27.01
N ARG A 209 4.37 -6.88 26.00
CA ARG A 209 3.19 -7.35 25.24
C ARG A 209 3.57 -8.48 24.29
N ASN A 210 4.78 -8.43 23.74
CA ASN A 210 5.25 -9.34 22.69
C ASN A 210 6.35 -10.29 23.21
N CYS A 211 6.47 -10.44 24.54
CA CYS A 211 7.56 -11.16 25.19
C CYS A 211 8.95 -10.67 24.71
N GLU A 212 9.13 -9.36 24.72
CA GLU A 212 10.42 -8.70 24.49
C GLU A 212 11.36 -8.84 25.71
N CYS A 213 12.66 -8.70 25.50
CA CYS A 213 13.58 -8.67 26.63
C CYS A 213 13.38 -7.39 27.46
N PRO A 214 13.52 -7.47 28.80
CA PRO A 214 13.41 -6.30 29.67
C PRO A 214 14.48 -5.26 29.31
N HIS A 215 14.23 -4.00 29.65
CA HIS A 215 15.21 -2.93 29.46
C HIS A 215 16.59 -3.31 30.02
N GLY A 216 17.64 -3.04 29.24
CA GLY A 216 19.01 -3.44 29.56
C GLY A 216 19.38 -4.86 29.15
N PHE A 217 18.50 -5.57 28.45
CA PHE A 217 18.76 -6.91 27.90
C PHE A 217 18.46 -6.96 26.39
N TYR A 218 19.16 -7.83 25.68
CA TYR A 218 18.91 -8.15 24.27
C TYR A 218 18.62 -9.65 24.12
N MET A 219 17.89 -9.99 23.06
CA MET A 219 17.61 -11.40 22.73
C MET A 219 18.78 -11.98 21.94
N ASP A 220 19.39 -13.05 22.45
CA ASP A 220 20.46 -13.76 21.76
C ASP A 220 19.93 -14.68 20.64
N ARG A 221 20.84 -15.34 19.90
CA ARG A 221 20.46 -16.28 18.82
C ARG A 221 19.72 -17.54 19.32
N ALA A 222 19.78 -17.82 20.62
CA ALA A 222 19.11 -18.94 21.27
C ALA A 222 17.81 -18.50 21.98
N ASN A 223 17.31 -17.28 21.70
CA ASN A 223 16.11 -16.68 22.29
C ASN A 223 16.19 -16.48 23.82
N ASN A 224 17.39 -16.32 24.37
CA ASN A 224 17.59 -15.95 25.78
C ASN A 224 17.82 -14.44 25.92
N CYS A 225 17.31 -13.87 27.00
CA CYS A 225 17.59 -12.48 27.35
C CYS A 225 18.94 -12.36 28.05
N GLU A 226 19.93 -11.83 27.33
CA GLU A 226 21.28 -11.57 27.82
C GLU A 226 21.46 -10.09 28.17
N PRO A 227 22.21 -9.76 29.24
CA PRO A 227 22.38 -8.38 29.66
C PRO A 227 23.20 -7.58 28.63
N CYS A 228 22.78 -6.35 28.36
CA CYS A 228 23.54 -5.39 27.58
C CYS A 228 24.78 -4.93 28.36
N LEU A 229 25.96 -5.37 27.92
CA LEU A 229 27.24 -4.98 28.50
C LEU A 229 27.82 -3.71 27.84
N CYS A 230 26.98 -2.71 27.56
CA CYS A 230 27.42 -1.45 26.98
C CYS A 230 27.97 -0.53 28.08
N PRO A 231 29.06 0.22 27.82
CA PRO A 231 29.53 1.28 28.71
C PRO A 231 28.43 2.29 29.05
N VAL A 232 28.34 2.66 30.33
CA VAL A 232 27.41 3.67 30.84
C VAL A 232 28.17 4.83 31.46
N ASP A 233 27.64 6.04 31.27
CA ASP A 233 28.12 7.21 31.98
C ASP A 233 27.69 7.14 33.45
N ALA A 234 28.64 7.24 34.38
CA ALA A 234 28.40 7.21 35.81
C ALA A 234 27.56 8.41 36.33
N SER A 235 27.37 9.44 35.50
CA SER A 235 26.56 10.63 35.82
C SER A 235 25.06 10.48 35.50
N ILE A 236 24.66 9.40 34.82
CA ILE A 236 23.27 9.09 34.48
C ILE A 236 22.85 7.90 35.35
N ASP A 237 21.62 7.91 35.87
CA ASP A 237 21.02 6.73 36.53
C ASP A 237 21.04 5.54 35.55
N GLY A 238 22.09 4.73 35.63
CA GLY A 238 22.63 3.90 34.54
C GLY A 238 21.80 2.70 34.11
N ARG A 239 20.53 2.62 34.53
CA ARG A 239 19.64 1.49 34.24
C ARG A 239 18.60 1.80 33.15
N GLU A 240 18.31 3.08 32.89
CA GLU A 240 17.24 3.47 31.96
C GLU A 240 17.70 3.74 30.51
N LYS A 241 19.01 3.79 30.24
CA LYS A 241 19.53 4.17 28.90
C LYS A 241 20.37 3.11 28.17
N VAL A 242 20.55 1.92 28.75
CA VAL A 242 21.28 0.83 28.10
C VAL A 242 20.34 0.08 27.17
N SER A 243 20.47 0.33 25.87
CA SER A 243 19.77 -0.40 24.81
C SER A 243 20.77 -0.94 23.81
N CYS A 244 20.65 -2.22 23.49
CA CYS A 244 21.53 -2.92 22.57
C CYS A 244 20.76 -4.00 21.79
N SER A 245 21.28 -4.37 20.62
CA SER A 245 20.69 -5.42 19.76
C SER A 245 21.77 -6.22 19.05
N LEU A 246 21.40 -7.39 18.50
CA LEU A 246 22.26 -8.15 17.61
C LEU A 246 22.09 -7.68 16.17
N SER A 247 23.20 -7.33 15.52
CA SER A 247 23.27 -7.11 14.08
C SER A 247 22.97 -8.42 13.31
N SER A 248 22.63 -8.31 12.03
CA SER A 248 22.42 -9.45 11.10
C SER A 248 23.58 -10.46 11.09
N VAL A 249 24.81 -10.00 11.31
CA VAL A 249 26.01 -10.84 11.41
C VAL A 249 26.25 -11.42 12.81
N GLY A 250 25.41 -11.10 13.80
CA GLY A 250 25.51 -11.57 15.19
C GLY A 250 26.43 -10.76 16.10
N THR A 251 26.77 -9.53 15.71
CA THR A 251 27.56 -8.62 16.54
C THR A 251 26.63 -7.81 17.43
N LEU A 252 26.95 -7.70 18.73
CA LEU A 252 26.23 -6.82 19.66
C LEU A 252 26.48 -5.35 19.30
N VAL A 253 25.41 -4.58 19.12
CA VAL A 253 25.45 -3.15 18.80
C VAL A 253 24.75 -2.35 19.89
N CYS A 254 25.45 -1.42 20.52
CA CYS A 254 24.93 -0.47 21.48
C CYS A 254 24.35 0.76 20.77
N HIS A 255 23.15 1.19 21.15
CA HIS A 255 22.44 2.25 20.42
C HIS A 255 22.76 3.67 20.92
N ASN A 256 23.19 3.83 22.17
CA ASN A 256 23.41 5.13 22.81
C ASN A 256 24.79 5.19 23.47
N CYS A 257 25.85 5.35 22.65
CA CYS A 257 27.20 5.45 23.20
C CYS A 257 27.40 6.71 24.05
N PRO A 258 28.11 6.62 25.19
CA PRO A 258 28.51 7.78 25.98
C PRO A 258 29.21 8.85 25.14
N VAL A 259 29.10 10.11 25.57
CA VAL A 259 29.72 11.25 24.89
C VAL A 259 31.22 10.99 24.68
N GLY A 260 31.70 11.21 23.46
CA GLY A 260 33.10 11.00 23.13
C GLY A 260 33.49 9.56 22.82
N SER A 261 32.56 8.59 22.90
CA SER A 261 32.83 7.17 22.60
C SER A 261 32.16 6.70 21.31
N THR A 262 32.72 5.66 20.69
CA THR A 262 32.28 5.05 19.43
C THR A 262 32.66 3.57 19.38
N GLY A 263 32.27 2.87 18.32
CA GLY A 263 32.39 1.41 18.18
C GLY A 263 31.06 0.69 18.43
N SER A 264 30.95 -0.55 17.98
CA SER A 264 29.72 -1.34 18.13
C SER A 264 29.34 -1.56 19.60
N ARG A 265 30.32 -1.54 20.51
CA ARG A 265 30.14 -1.69 21.95
C ARG A 265 30.57 -0.42 22.71
N CYS A 266 30.67 0.71 22.03
CA CYS A 266 31.16 1.98 22.60
C CYS A 266 32.56 1.86 23.25
N GLU A 267 33.39 0.96 22.72
CA GLU A 267 34.62 0.50 23.33
C GLU A 267 35.84 1.42 23.09
N ARG A 268 35.70 2.46 22.27
CA ARG A 268 36.80 3.34 21.87
C ARG A 268 36.38 4.80 21.89
N CYS A 269 37.33 5.72 22.06
CA CYS A 269 37.07 7.14 21.96
C CYS A 269 36.96 7.62 20.50
N LEU A 270 36.20 8.69 20.29
CA LEU A 270 36.21 9.47 19.06
C LEU A 270 37.58 10.13 18.87
N PHE A 271 37.85 10.57 17.65
CA PHE A 271 39.17 11.05 17.21
C PHE A 271 39.75 12.21 18.05
N ASP A 272 38.90 13.06 18.64
CA ASP A 272 39.27 14.22 19.45
C ASP A 272 39.14 13.96 20.97
N TYR A 273 38.91 12.72 21.38
CA TYR A 273 38.76 12.34 22.79
C TYR A 273 39.83 11.33 23.22
N GLU A 274 40.27 11.43 24.46
CA GLU A 274 41.24 10.52 25.09
C GLU A 274 40.66 9.88 26.36
N GLY A 275 41.11 8.66 26.66
CA GLY A 275 40.62 7.86 27.78
C GLY A 275 40.29 6.43 27.34
N ASP A 276 39.66 5.68 28.23
CA ASP A 276 39.21 4.32 27.97
C ASP A 276 37.75 4.18 28.42
N PRO A 277 36.78 4.10 27.51
CA PRO A 277 35.37 3.93 27.84
C PRO A 277 34.99 2.46 28.12
N SER A 278 35.88 1.49 27.90
CA SER A 278 35.58 0.07 28.08
C SER A 278 35.68 -0.39 29.55
N ILE A 279 36.37 0.38 30.39
CA ILE A 279 36.49 0.12 31.82
C ILE A 279 35.36 0.75 32.63
N PHE A 280 35.00 0.13 33.75
CA PHE A 280 33.94 0.63 34.62
C PHE A 280 34.26 2.03 35.16
N GLY A 281 33.39 3.02 34.87
CA GLY A 281 33.62 4.43 35.22
C GLY A 281 34.63 5.15 34.32
N GLY A 282 35.15 4.48 33.30
CA GLY A 282 35.98 5.06 32.27
C GLY A 282 35.19 6.02 31.37
N ARG A 283 35.84 7.09 30.92
CA ARG A 283 35.21 8.09 30.05
C ARG A 283 36.21 8.64 29.04
N CYS A 284 35.67 9.02 27.90
CA CYS A 284 36.38 9.79 26.89
C CYS A 284 36.28 11.27 27.26
N VAL A 285 37.41 11.97 27.37
CA VAL A 285 37.47 13.41 27.62
C VAL A 285 38.01 14.15 26.39
N PRO A 286 37.50 15.34 26.04
CA PRO A 286 38.00 16.11 24.90
C PRO A 286 39.48 16.45 25.07
N THR A 287 40.26 16.24 24.03
CA THR A 287 41.66 16.68 23.97
C THR A 287 41.69 18.18 23.63
N SER A 288 42.50 18.96 24.34
CA SER A 288 42.55 20.42 24.17
C SER A 288 43.23 20.91 22.89
N ASP A 289 43.82 20.00 22.09
CA ASP A 289 44.78 20.34 21.04
C ASP A 289 44.35 20.03 19.60
N VAL A 290 43.08 19.68 19.34
CA VAL A 290 42.60 19.41 17.97
C VAL A 290 41.64 20.51 17.49
N PRO A 291 41.97 21.25 16.41
CA PRO A 291 41.03 22.17 15.79
C PRO A 291 39.80 21.40 15.30
N ARG A 292 38.60 21.80 15.74
CA ARG A 292 37.34 21.28 15.19
C ARG A 292 37.33 21.52 13.66
N PRO A 293 37.18 20.49 12.81
CA PRO A 293 36.91 20.74 11.40
C PRO A 293 35.59 21.51 11.28
N PRO A 294 35.48 22.47 10.36
CA PRO A 294 34.23 23.20 10.16
C PRO A 294 33.14 22.22 9.74
N VAL A 295 32.03 22.21 10.49
CA VAL A 295 30.80 21.54 10.08
C VAL A 295 30.22 22.37 8.95
N ILE A 296 30.19 21.82 7.73
CA ILE A 296 29.42 22.38 6.63
C ILE A 296 28.00 21.84 6.79
N GLU A 297 27.11 22.64 7.35
CA GLU A 297 25.68 22.36 7.28
C GLU A 297 25.27 22.51 5.81
N THR A 298 24.93 21.39 5.16
CA THR A 298 24.23 21.45 3.88
C THR A 298 22.82 21.96 4.16
N SER A 299 22.62 23.26 4.03
CA SER A 299 21.27 23.83 3.91
C SER A 299 20.63 23.26 2.65
N ASP A 300 19.51 22.55 2.80
CA ASP A 300 18.56 22.32 1.70
C ASP A 300 18.18 23.68 1.12
N GLY A 301 18.82 24.02 0.01
CA GLY A 301 18.60 25.26 -0.72
C GLY A 301 17.78 24.95 -1.96
N ASP A 302 16.46 25.03 -1.81
CA ASP A 302 15.52 25.21 -2.91
C ASP A 302 16.05 26.27 -3.89
N GLN A 303 16.30 25.86 -5.13
CA GLN A 303 16.55 26.80 -6.22
C GLN A 303 15.30 27.63 -6.48
N LYS A 304 15.31 28.89 -6.04
CA LYS A 304 14.54 29.94 -6.70
C LYS A 304 15.42 30.62 -7.74
N ILE A 305 15.08 30.36 -9.00
CA ILE A 305 15.49 31.19 -10.14
C ILE A 305 14.75 32.51 -9.98
N ASP A 306 15.47 33.56 -9.58
CA ASP A 306 15.00 34.93 -9.72
C ASP A 306 15.71 35.58 -10.91
N ASP A 307 14.88 35.85 -11.92
CA ASP A 307 15.12 36.70 -13.08
C ASP A 307 15.37 38.16 -12.65
N LYS A 308 16.22 38.86 -13.43
CA LYS A 308 16.69 40.28 -13.35
C LYS A 308 18.13 40.39 -12.83
N SER A 309 19.06 41.11 -13.47
CA SER A 309 18.90 42.25 -14.38
C SER A 309 20.21 42.53 -15.11
N PHE A 310 20.08 42.86 -16.39
CA PHE A 310 21.03 43.65 -17.16
C PHE A 310 21.37 44.96 -16.42
N GLY A 311 22.66 45.34 -16.40
CA GLY A 311 23.11 46.62 -15.88
C GLY A 311 24.63 46.77 -15.90
N ASP A 312 25.11 47.34 -17.00
CA ASP A 312 26.35 48.09 -17.24
C ASP A 312 27.27 48.40 -16.03
N THR A 313 28.60 48.34 -16.21
CA THR A 313 29.45 49.50 -16.62
C THR A 313 30.95 49.16 -16.47
N MET A 314 31.73 49.67 -17.44
CA MET A 314 33.20 49.87 -17.54
C MET A 314 34.06 48.74 -18.12
#